data_AF-A0A2V8H055-F1
#
_entry.id   AF-A0A2V8H055-F1
#
_cell.length_a   1.000
_cell.length_b   1.000
_cell.length_c   1.000
_cell.angle_alpha   90.00
_cell.angle_beta   90.00
_cell.angle_gamma   90.00
#
_symmetry.space_group_name_H-M   'P 1'
#
loop_
_entity.id
_entity.type
_entity.pdbx_description
1 polymer ?
#
loop_
_entity_poly.entity_id
_entity_poly.type
_entity_poly.pdbx_seq_one_letter_code
_entity_poly.pdbx_strand_id
1 'polypeptide(L)'
;MQSQGNATGTITLTTGAPSGGATIQLSTSNSDVARPDVSSITIPSGSTTGTFNIGATTVAESQDVQITARYLNVAINQIIRVTISPPIARFTVTGAARGADKCVILDDQATLDCSYDASASGGFPRFYNWTFTIGGANNRNTTTDKTGDFDISDKCDFFKGRSTNDDNGDKYLNMDIRLVIEDKEGTSSSPTVHNVRVYVNGRCGY
;
A
#
# COMPACT_ATOMS: atom_id res chain seq x y z
N MET A 1 -5.19 9.92 5.36
CA MET A 1 -5.82 10.69 4.27
C MET A 1 -5.91 9.76 3.08
N GLN A 2 -7.13 9.31 2.73
CA GLN A 2 -7.35 8.45 1.57
C GLN A 2 -6.98 9.24 0.30
N SER A 3 -6.22 8.63 -0.60
CA SER A 3 -5.97 9.21 -1.92
C SER A 3 -7.27 9.18 -2.72
N GLN A 4 -8.06 10.25 -2.68
CA GLN A 4 -9.21 10.40 -3.57
C GLN A 4 -8.69 10.66 -4.99
N GLY A 5 -8.98 9.73 -5.90
CA GLY A 5 -8.76 9.96 -7.33
C GLY A 5 -9.81 10.94 -7.85
N ASN A 6 -9.42 11.87 -8.71
CA ASN A 6 -10.34 12.74 -9.43
C ASN A 6 -10.16 12.52 -10.93
N ALA A 7 -11.27 12.43 -11.66
CA ALA A 7 -11.29 12.40 -13.11
C ALA A 7 -12.17 13.53 -13.66
N THR A 8 -11.90 13.95 -14.89
CA THR A 8 -12.71 14.96 -15.59
C THR A 8 -13.46 14.28 -16.72
N GLY A 9 -14.78 14.40 -16.70
CA GLY A 9 -15.65 14.03 -17.81
C GLY A 9 -15.82 15.19 -18.79
N THR A 10 -15.75 14.90 -20.08
CA THR A 10 -16.01 15.87 -21.16
C THR A 10 -17.21 15.40 -21.97
N ILE A 11 -18.19 16.28 -22.13
CA ILE A 11 -19.37 16.05 -22.97
C ILE A 11 -19.18 16.86 -24.24
N THR A 12 -19.35 16.20 -25.39
CA THR A 12 -19.28 16.83 -26.71
C THR A 12 -20.61 16.62 -27.44
N LEU A 13 -21.24 17.72 -27.81
CA LEU A 13 -22.41 17.75 -28.69
C LEU A 13 -21.95 17.80 -30.14
N THR A 14 -22.74 17.22 -31.05
CA THR A 14 -22.47 17.24 -32.49
C THR A 14 -22.71 18.62 -33.11
N THR A 15 -23.53 19.45 -32.48
CA THR A 15 -23.87 20.81 -32.88
C THR A 15 -23.93 21.71 -31.65
N GLY A 16 -23.88 23.03 -31.84
CA GLY A 16 -23.98 23.99 -30.75
C GLY A 16 -25.28 23.82 -29.97
N ALA A 17 -25.22 23.94 -28.64
CA ALA A 17 -26.39 23.81 -27.79
C ALA A 17 -27.50 24.81 -28.20
N PRO A 18 -28.79 24.45 -28.11
CA PRO A 18 -29.90 25.33 -28.47
C PRO A 18 -29.94 26.63 -27.65
N SER A 19 -30.80 27.56 -28.08
CA SER A 19 -31.16 28.72 -27.24
C SER A 19 -31.72 28.24 -25.90
N GLY A 20 -31.20 28.76 -24.80
CA GLY A 20 -31.44 28.25 -23.45
C GLY A 20 -30.41 27.24 -22.93
N GLY A 21 -29.49 26.79 -23.78
CA GLY A 21 -28.46 25.81 -23.45
C GLY A 21 -28.94 24.36 -23.48
N ALA A 22 -28.02 23.42 -23.24
CA ALA A 22 -28.31 22.00 -23.17
C ALA A 22 -28.02 21.46 -21.76
N THR A 23 -29.08 21.10 -21.01
CA THR A 23 -28.93 20.46 -19.71
C THR A 23 -28.72 18.96 -19.87
N ILE A 24 -27.56 18.49 -19.42
CA ILE A 24 -27.15 17.09 -19.48
C ILE A 24 -27.30 16.48 -18.09
N GLN A 25 -28.13 15.44 -17.97
CA GLN A 25 -28.30 14.70 -16.72
C GLN A 25 -27.21 13.64 -16.59
N LEU A 26 -26.60 13.54 -15.42
CA LEU A 26 -25.50 12.64 -15.12
C LEU A 26 -25.94 11.61 -14.07
N SER A 27 -25.63 10.34 -14.31
CA SER A 27 -25.85 9.26 -13.35
C SER A 27 -24.66 8.30 -13.32
N THR A 28 -24.56 7.50 -12.26
CA THR A 28 -23.53 6.48 -12.08
C THR A 28 -24.19 5.15 -11.73
N SER A 29 -23.56 4.03 -12.11
CA SER A 29 -23.97 2.69 -11.68
C SER A 29 -23.58 2.38 -10.23
N ASN A 30 -22.60 3.10 -9.66
CA ASN A 30 -22.15 2.90 -8.27
C ASN A 30 -21.60 4.20 -7.68
N SER A 31 -22.42 4.90 -6.89
CA SER A 31 -22.07 6.17 -6.28
C SER A 31 -21.05 6.09 -5.14
N ASP A 32 -20.85 4.91 -4.55
CA ASP A 32 -19.93 4.72 -3.44
C ASP A 32 -18.47 4.57 -3.93
N VAL A 33 -18.30 4.29 -5.23
CA VAL A 33 -16.99 4.07 -5.87
C VAL A 33 -16.60 5.25 -6.74
N ALA A 34 -17.46 5.67 -7.66
CA ALA A 34 -17.21 6.82 -8.52
C ALA A 34 -18.51 7.55 -8.87
N ARG A 35 -18.52 8.87 -8.69
CA ARG A 35 -19.72 9.68 -8.90
C ARG A 35 -19.37 11.05 -9.47
N PRO A 36 -20.14 11.55 -10.45
CA PRO A 36 -20.09 12.95 -10.84
C PRO A 36 -20.40 13.86 -9.64
N ASP A 37 -19.63 14.92 -9.44
CA ASP A 37 -19.82 15.85 -8.30
C ASP A 37 -21.16 16.60 -8.38
N VAL A 38 -21.73 16.67 -9.58
CA VAL A 38 -23.03 17.28 -9.88
C VAL A 38 -23.94 16.28 -10.57
N SER A 39 -25.25 16.36 -10.33
CA SER A 39 -26.25 15.51 -11.01
C SER A 39 -26.54 15.95 -12.44
N SER A 40 -26.14 17.18 -12.82
CA SER A 40 -26.32 17.70 -14.17
C SER A 40 -25.36 18.84 -14.46
N ILE A 41 -25.03 19.04 -15.73
CA ILE A 41 -24.35 20.24 -16.23
C ILE A 41 -25.18 20.93 -17.31
N THR A 42 -24.97 22.22 -17.51
CA THR A 42 -25.56 22.95 -18.64
C THR A 42 -24.48 23.42 -19.58
N ILE A 43 -24.55 22.99 -20.85
CA ILE A 43 -23.71 23.50 -21.92
C ILE A 43 -24.34 24.80 -22.43
N PRO A 44 -23.63 25.95 -22.40
CA PRO A 44 -24.18 27.23 -22.84
C PRO A 44 -24.59 27.21 -24.31
N SER A 45 -25.61 28.00 -24.66
CA SER A 45 -26.11 28.17 -26.04
C SER A 45 -24.96 28.44 -27.01
N GLY A 46 -24.97 27.76 -28.16
CA GLY A 46 -23.94 27.86 -29.20
C GLY A 46 -22.63 27.11 -28.90
N SER A 47 -22.37 26.70 -27.66
CA SER A 47 -21.21 25.88 -27.31
C SER A 47 -21.47 24.40 -27.61
N THR A 48 -20.41 23.64 -27.89
CA THR A 48 -20.49 22.20 -28.16
C THR A 48 -19.95 21.36 -27.01
N THR A 49 -19.29 21.97 -26.03
CA THR A 49 -18.59 21.24 -24.97
C THR A 49 -18.96 21.73 -23.58
N GLY A 50 -18.95 20.78 -22.64
CA GLY A 50 -19.04 21.03 -21.21
C GLY A 50 -18.25 19.98 -20.45
N THR A 51 -17.74 20.34 -19.28
CA THR A 51 -16.95 19.44 -18.44
C THR A 51 -17.60 19.30 -17.06
N PHE A 52 -17.30 18.18 -16.40
CA PHE A 52 -17.68 17.91 -15.03
C PHE A 52 -16.60 17.09 -14.35
N ASN A 53 -16.55 17.16 -13.02
CA ASN A 53 -15.63 16.37 -12.22
C ASN A 53 -16.32 15.09 -11.73
N ILE A 54 -15.51 14.06 -11.56
CA ILE A 54 -15.90 12.75 -11.07
C ILE A 54 -14.97 12.43 -9.91
N GLY A 55 -15.51 12.42 -8.70
CA GLY A 55 -14.83 11.92 -7.53
C GLY A 55 -14.82 10.39 -7.51
N ALA A 56 -13.69 9.81 -7.10
CA ALA A 56 -13.55 8.38 -6.87
C ALA A 56 -13.02 8.10 -5.45
N THR A 57 -13.48 7.00 -4.86
CA THR A 57 -13.04 6.55 -3.54
C THR A 57 -11.92 5.52 -3.66
N THR A 58 -11.16 5.33 -2.58
CA THR A 58 -10.18 4.25 -2.51
C THR A 58 -10.89 2.91 -2.41
N VAL A 59 -10.67 2.04 -3.38
CA VAL A 59 -11.24 0.68 -3.41
C VAL A 59 -10.20 -0.36 -3.03
N ALA A 60 -10.64 -1.42 -2.35
CA ALA A 60 -9.78 -2.55 -1.98
C ALA A 60 -9.57 -3.55 -3.11
N GLU A 61 -10.37 -3.46 -4.18
CA GLU A 61 -10.34 -4.25 -5.41
C GLU A 61 -10.79 -3.35 -6.57
N SER A 62 -10.19 -3.50 -7.75
CA SER A 62 -10.52 -2.68 -8.91
C SER A 62 -11.97 -2.87 -9.34
N GLN A 63 -12.64 -1.77 -9.70
CA GLN A 63 -14.06 -1.78 -10.06
C GLN A 63 -14.31 -0.94 -11.31
N ASP A 64 -15.16 -1.46 -12.19
CA ASP A 64 -15.65 -0.73 -13.36
C ASP A 64 -16.99 -0.05 -13.00
N VAL A 65 -17.04 1.26 -13.17
CA VAL A 65 -18.23 2.08 -12.90
C VAL A 65 -18.69 2.74 -14.20
N GLN A 66 -19.97 2.57 -14.52
CA GLN A 66 -20.57 3.21 -15.67
C GLN A 66 -21.11 4.60 -15.30
N ILE A 67 -20.60 5.62 -15.98
CA ILE A 67 -21.16 6.97 -15.96
C ILE A 67 -22.05 7.15 -17.18
N THR A 68 -23.25 7.67 -16.97
CA THR A 68 -24.25 7.88 -18.01
C THR A 68 -24.59 9.36 -18.10
N ALA A 69 -24.45 9.94 -19.29
CA ALA A 69 -24.89 11.28 -19.63
C ALA A 69 -26.14 11.21 -20.50
N ARG A 70 -27.19 11.95 -20.15
CA ARG A 70 -28.47 11.95 -20.87
C ARG A 70 -28.87 13.35 -21.32
N TYR A 71 -29.24 13.46 -22.59
CA TYR A 71 -29.78 14.68 -23.19
C TYR A 71 -30.91 14.32 -24.15
N LEU A 72 -32.09 14.94 -24.00
CA LEU A 72 -33.27 14.68 -24.84
C LEU A 72 -33.58 13.18 -25.02
N ASN A 73 -33.57 12.42 -23.93
CA ASN A 73 -33.77 10.95 -23.88
C ASN A 73 -32.70 10.10 -24.60
N VAL A 74 -31.65 10.71 -25.15
CA VAL A 74 -30.48 10.00 -25.66
C VAL A 74 -29.47 9.83 -24.52
N ALA A 75 -29.01 8.60 -24.31
CA ALA A 75 -28.01 8.27 -23.30
C ALA A 75 -26.69 7.89 -23.95
N ILE A 76 -25.60 8.47 -23.45
CA ILE A 76 -24.23 8.04 -23.74
C ILE A 76 -23.64 7.50 -22.43
N ASN A 77 -23.00 6.35 -22.51
CA ASN A 77 -22.39 5.68 -21.38
C ASN A 77 -20.89 5.67 -21.56
N GLN A 78 -20.16 5.82 -20.46
CA GLN A 78 -18.73 5.59 -20.43
C GLN A 78 -18.35 4.79 -19.18
N ILE A 79 -17.44 3.83 -19.35
CA ILE A 79 -16.91 3.04 -18.24
C ILE A 79 -15.64 3.72 -17.73
N ILE A 80 -15.58 3.90 -16.42
CA ILE A 80 -14.39 4.33 -15.70
C ILE A 80 -13.93 3.14 -14.85
N ARG A 81 -12.67 2.74 -15.03
CA ARG A 81 -12.04 1.73 -14.19
C ARG A 81 -11.35 2.42 -13.01
N VAL A 82 -11.85 2.18 -11.82
CA VAL A 82 -11.21 2.61 -10.57
C VAL A 82 -10.31 1.48 -10.11
N THR A 83 -9.00 1.75 -10.02
CA THR A 83 -8.01 0.75 -9.60
C THR A 83 -7.67 0.90 -8.12
N ILE A 84 -7.18 -0.18 -7.53
CA ILE A 84 -6.63 -0.13 -6.17
C ILE A 84 -5.42 0.81 -6.09
N SER A 85 -5.16 1.37 -4.90
CA SER A 85 -3.97 2.18 -4.67
C SER A 85 -2.71 1.28 -4.70
N PRO A 86 -1.65 1.66 -5.41
CA PRO A 86 -0.43 0.88 -5.47
C PRO A 86 0.13 0.56 -4.08
N PRO A 87 0.63 -0.67 -3.84
CA PRO A 87 1.18 -1.05 -2.55
C PRO A 87 2.51 -0.33 -2.30
N ILE A 88 2.66 0.23 -1.10
CA ILE A 88 3.89 0.89 -0.64
C ILE A 88 4.31 0.27 0.70
N ALA A 89 5.39 -0.52 0.69
CA ALA A 89 5.93 -1.12 1.91
C ALA A 89 6.53 -0.06 2.83
N ARG A 90 6.14 -0.08 4.09
CA ARG A 90 6.75 0.71 5.18
C ARG A 90 6.71 -0.11 6.44
N PHE A 91 7.79 -0.11 7.19
CA PHE A 91 7.81 -0.75 8.49
C PHE A 91 8.83 -0.11 9.43
N THR A 92 8.72 -0.48 10.71
CA THR A 92 9.70 -0.15 11.75
C THR A 92 10.06 -1.42 12.52
N VAL A 93 11.20 -1.37 13.20
CA VAL A 93 11.69 -2.47 14.04
C VAL A 93 12.03 -1.90 15.41
N THR A 94 11.50 -2.50 16.47
CA THR A 94 11.74 -2.05 17.84
C THR A 94 12.02 -3.23 18.74
N GLY A 95 13.21 -3.28 19.33
CA GLY A 95 13.53 -4.23 20.40
C GLY A 95 13.10 -3.69 21.76
N ALA A 96 12.49 -4.54 22.57
CA ALA A 96 12.01 -4.18 23.90
C ALA A 96 13.11 -3.65 24.83
N ALA A 97 14.34 -4.18 24.72
CA ALA A 97 15.44 -3.81 25.60
C ALA A 97 16.26 -2.60 25.11
N ARG A 98 16.37 -2.41 23.78
CA ARG A 98 17.34 -1.45 23.18
C ARG A 98 16.71 -0.41 22.26
N GLY A 99 15.41 -0.50 21.97
CA GLY A 99 14.66 0.46 21.18
C GLY A 99 14.76 0.24 19.67
N ALA A 100 14.64 1.32 18.91
CA ALA A 100 14.57 1.27 17.45
C ALA A 100 15.81 0.62 16.80
N ASP A 101 15.56 -0.24 15.81
CA ASP A 101 16.55 -0.93 14.98
C ASP A 101 17.61 -1.73 15.77
N LYS A 102 17.29 -2.12 17.02
CA LYS A 102 18.16 -2.92 17.89
C LYS A 102 17.37 -4.06 18.52
N CYS A 103 17.70 -5.29 18.16
CA CYS A 103 17.14 -6.50 18.78
C CYS A 103 18.13 -7.12 19.76
N VAL A 104 17.64 -7.91 20.69
CA VAL A 104 18.40 -8.72 21.63
C VAL A 104 17.95 -10.17 21.53
N ILE A 105 18.92 -11.09 21.52
CA ILE A 105 18.66 -12.51 21.66
C ILE A 105 18.36 -12.83 23.13
N LEU A 106 17.19 -13.39 23.39
CA LEU A 106 16.67 -13.65 24.74
C LEU A 106 17.10 -15.01 25.30
N ASP A 107 17.19 -16.02 24.45
CA ASP A 107 17.40 -17.42 24.87
C ASP A 107 18.33 -18.20 23.92
N ASP A 108 18.65 -19.43 24.31
CA ASP A 108 19.47 -20.36 23.51
C ASP A 108 18.72 -20.92 22.29
N GLN A 109 17.44 -20.59 22.15
CA GLN A 109 16.68 -20.80 20.93
C GLN A 109 16.72 -19.57 20.05
N ALA A 110 17.56 -18.56 20.29
CA ALA A 110 17.63 -17.35 19.48
C ALA A 110 16.31 -16.56 19.32
N THR A 111 15.41 -16.64 20.30
CA THR A 111 14.22 -15.78 20.34
C THR A 111 14.66 -14.31 20.40
N LEU A 112 14.10 -13.45 19.56
CA LEU A 112 14.37 -12.01 19.53
C LEU A 112 13.33 -11.24 20.34
N ASP A 113 13.76 -10.16 20.97
CA ASP A 113 12.86 -9.19 21.65
C ASP A 113 12.25 -8.15 20.70
N CYS A 114 12.40 -8.35 19.40
CA CYS A 114 12.02 -7.38 18.38
C CYS A 114 10.58 -7.56 17.93
N SER A 115 9.86 -6.45 17.96
CA SER A 115 8.59 -6.28 17.28
C SER A 115 8.80 -5.64 15.92
N TYR A 116 8.08 -6.15 14.92
CA TYR A 116 8.07 -5.61 13.57
C TYR A 116 6.70 -5.00 13.29
N ASP A 117 6.66 -3.73 12.90
CA ASP A 117 5.41 -3.01 12.65
C ASP A 117 5.38 -2.44 11.23
N ALA A 118 4.59 -3.06 10.36
CA ALA A 118 4.32 -2.64 9.00
C ALA A 118 2.95 -1.95 8.82
N SER A 119 2.31 -1.51 9.91
CA SER A 119 1.00 -0.85 9.90
C SER A 119 0.98 0.46 9.08
N ALA A 120 2.14 1.11 8.94
CA ALA A 120 2.33 2.29 8.11
C ALA A 120 2.37 1.99 6.59
N SER A 121 2.35 0.72 6.18
CA SER A 121 2.31 0.35 4.76
C SER A 121 1.05 0.86 4.07
N GLY A 122 1.21 1.36 2.85
CA GLY A 122 0.13 1.87 2.01
C GLY A 122 -0.39 0.83 1.01
N GLY A 123 -1.55 1.13 0.41
CA GLY A 123 -2.29 0.20 -0.43
C GLY A 123 -3.26 -0.65 0.40
N PHE A 124 -3.78 -1.73 -0.20
CA PHE A 124 -4.57 -2.75 0.50
C PHE A 124 -3.80 -4.07 0.53
N PRO A 125 -2.77 -4.21 1.38
CA PRO A 125 -1.92 -5.39 1.40
C PRO A 125 -2.75 -6.61 1.80
N ARG A 126 -2.53 -7.70 1.06
CA ARG A 126 -3.01 -9.04 1.40
C ARG A 126 -1.92 -9.82 2.14
N PHE A 127 -0.67 -9.69 1.71
CA PHE A 127 0.47 -10.39 2.28
C PHE A 127 1.62 -9.44 2.60
N TYR A 128 2.32 -9.75 3.69
CA TYR A 128 3.57 -9.14 4.10
C TYR A 128 4.68 -10.20 3.99
N ASN A 129 5.56 -10.00 3.01
CA ASN A 129 6.66 -10.91 2.70
C ASN A 129 7.97 -10.35 3.25
N TRP A 130 8.42 -10.95 4.34
CA TRP A 130 9.63 -10.60 5.06
C TRP A 130 10.79 -11.48 4.63
N THR A 131 11.96 -10.86 4.47
CA THR A 131 13.24 -11.55 4.31
C THR A 131 14.24 -10.99 5.31
N PHE A 132 14.85 -11.85 6.11
CA PHE A 132 15.92 -11.52 7.05
C PHE A 132 17.23 -12.05 6.51
N THR A 133 18.25 -11.21 6.42
CA THR A 133 19.54 -11.57 5.82
C THR A 133 20.69 -11.26 6.77
N ILE A 134 21.55 -12.26 7.02
CA ILE A 134 22.78 -12.12 7.81
C ILE A 134 23.90 -12.87 7.10
N GLY A 135 24.98 -12.18 6.73
CA GLY A 135 26.17 -12.81 6.15
C GLY A 135 25.89 -13.72 4.95
N GLY A 136 24.87 -13.39 4.14
CA GLY A 136 24.42 -14.15 2.98
C GLY A 136 23.38 -15.24 3.25
N ALA A 137 23.15 -15.63 4.51
CA ALA A 137 22.06 -16.52 4.88
C ALA A 137 20.72 -15.75 4.87
N ASN A 138 19.65 -16.40 4.40
CA ASN A 138 18.32 -15.79 4.30
C ASN A 138 17.28 -16.59 5.07
N ASN A 139 16.45 -15.90 5.83
CA ASN A 139 15.22 -16.41 6.39
C ASN A 139 14.02 -15.69 5.78
N ARG A 140 12.90 -16.37 5.56
CA ARG A 140 11.71 -15.77 4.94
C ARG A 140 10.47 -16.09 5.74
N ASN A 141 9.59 -15.11 5.86
CA ASN A 141 8.30 -15.26 6.50
C ASN A 141 7.23 -14.54 5.66
N THR A 142 6.09 -15.18 5.45
CA THR A 142 4.93 -14.57 4.81
C THR A 142 3.77 -14.62 5.80
N THR A 143 3.17 -13.47 6.07
CA THR A 143 2.04 -13.33 6.99
C THR A 143 0.95 -12.43 6.41
N THR A 144 -0.25 -12.53 6.97
CA THR A 144 -1.34 -11.56 6.76
C THR A 144 -1.35 -10.47 7.82
N ASP A 145 -0.63 -10.66 8.93
CA ASP A 145 -0.59 -9.72 10.03
C ASP A 145 0.39 -8.58 9.75
N LYS A 146 -0.03 -7.35 10.07
CA LYS A 146 0.78 -6.14 9.85
C LYS A 146 1.87 -5.97 10.89
N THR A 147 1.71 -6.66 12.01
CA THR A 147 2.61 -6.61 13.17
C THR A 147 2.86 -8.04 13.64
N GLY A 148 4.04 -8.31 14.14
CA GLY A 148 4.29 -9.58 14.79
C GLY A 148 5.74 -9.74 15.21
N ASP A 149 5.99 -10.84 15.90
CA ASP A 149 7.30 -11.33 16.26
C ASP A 149 7.51 -12.59 15.42
N PHE A 150 8.43 -12.54 14.45
CA PHE A 150 8.58 -13.61 13.47
C PHE A 150 9.60 -14.65 13.94
N ASP A 151 9.25 -15.91 13.80
CA ASP A 151 10.22 -17.00 13.97
C ASP A 151 11.23 -17.00 12.82
N ILE A 152 12.51 -17.00 13.20
CA ILE A 152 13.63 -17.23 12.27
C ILE A 152 13.90 -18.74 12.26
N SER A 153 13.63 -19.44 11.15
CA SER A 153 14.10 -20.83 10.96
C SER A 153 15.61 -20.97 11.22
N ASP A 154 16.02 -22.10 11.82
CA ASP A 154 17.42 -22.44 12.15
C ASP A 154 18.12 -21.41 13.07
N LYS A 155 17.29 -20.84 13.95
CA LYS A 155 17.55 -19.84 15.00
C LYS A 155 19.03 -19.60 15.31
N CYS A 156 19.71 -20.45 16.09
CA CYS A 156 21.11 -20.17 16.46
C CYS A 156 22.14 -20.36 15.34
N ASP A 157 21.93 -21.26 14.39
CA ASP A 157 22.85 -21.45 13.26
C ASP A 157 22.84 -20.25 12.30
N PHE A 158 21.69 -19.57 12.23
CA PHE A 158 21.54 -18.30 11.52
C PHE A 158 22.42 -17.19 12.13
N PHE A 159 22.65 -17.18 13.45
CA PHE A 159 23.43 -16.14 14.14
C PHE A 159 24.90 -16.47 14.41
N LYS A 160 25.30 -17.75 14.37
CA LYS A 160 26.63 -18.23 14.81
C LYS A 160 27.79 -17.75 13.92
N GLY A 161 28.91 -17.38 14.56
CA GLY A 161 30.19 -17.00 13.93
C GLY A 161 30.25 -15.66 13.16
N ARG A 162 29.27 -14.77 13.32
CA ARG A 162 29.07 -13.54 12.54
C ARG A 162 29.02 -12.24 13.36
N SER A 163 29.26 -12.29 14.67
CA SER A 163 29.20 -11.10 15.54
C SER A 163 30.45 -10.22 15.45
N THR A 164 30.25 -8.92 15.59
CA THR A 164 31.27 -7.89 15.89
C THR A 164 30.93 -7.20 17.22
N ASN A 165 31.70 -6.19 17.62
CA ASN A 165 31.48 -5.40 18.84
C ASN A 165 31.05 -3.97 18.49
N ASP A 166 30.21 -3.37 19.35
CA ASP A 166 29.99 -1.93 19.33
C ASP A 166 31.03 -1.19 20.19
N ASP A 167 30.89 0.13 20.28
CA ASP A 167 31.82 1.00 21.02
C ASP A 167 31.87 0.68 22.53
N ASN A 168 30.84 0.02 23.06
CA ASN A 168 30.78 -0.41 24.46
C ASN A 168 31.30 -1.84 24.65
N GLY A 169 31.75 -2.50 23.57
CA GLY A 169 32.20 -3.89 23.59
C GLY A 169 31.06 -4.92 23.50
N ASP A 170 29.80 -4.48 23.38
CA ASP A 170 28.66 -5.41 23.27
C ASP A 170 28.71 -6.13 21.92
N LYS A 171 28.60 -7.46 21.95
CA LYS A 171 28.57 -8.27 20.74
C LYS A 171 27.22 -8.13 20.02
N TYR A 172 27.27 -7.76 18.75
CA TYR A 172 26.10 -7.69 17.88
C TYR A 172 26.43 -8.17 16.46
N LEU A 173 25.40 -8.39 15.66
CA LEU A 173 25.51 -8.68 14.23
C LEU A 173 24.54 -7.80 13.45
N ASN A 174 24.88 -7.47 12.20
CA ASN A 174 24.00 -6.71 11.33
C ASN A 174 23.06 -7.65 10.58
N MET A 175 21.77 -7.34 10.64
CA MET A 175 20.71 -8.05 9.92
C MET A 175 19.98 -7.08 9.01
N ASP A 176 19.94 -7.38 7.72
CA ASP A 176 19.10 -6.66 6.78
C ASP A 176 17.71 -7.29 6.78
N ILE A 177 16.72 -6.48 7.11
CA ILE A 177 15.31 -6.88 7.11
C ILE A 177 14.68 -6.22 5.90
N ARG A 178 14.15 -7.02 4.98
CA ARG A 178 13.49 -6.57 3.76
C ARG A 178 12.01 -6.92 3.82
N LEU A 179 11.16 -5.93 3.56
CA LEU A 179 9.72 -6.11 3.39
C LEU A 179 9.32 -5.85 1.93
N VAL A 180 8.53 -6.76 1.36
CA VAL A 180 7.69 -6.52 0.19
C VAL A 180 6.25 -6.84 0.59
N ILE A 181 5.32 -5.96 0.25
CA ILE A 181 3.90 -6.24 0.42
C ILE A 181 3.27 -6.56 -0.93
N GLU A 182 2.30 -7.46 -0.92
CA GLU A 182 1.51 -7.85 -2.09
C GLU A 182 0.04 -7.54 -1.82
N ASP A 183 -0.63 -6.90 -2.75
CA ASP A 183 -2.08 -6.66 -2.65
C ASP A 183 -2.91 -7.85 -3.15
N LYS A 184 -4.23 -7.67 -3.16
CA LYS A 184 -5.17 -8.74 -3.54
C LYS A 184 -5.13 -9.07 -5.04
N GLU A 185 -4.63 -8.15 -5.86
CA GLU A 185 -4.50 -8.31 -7.32
C GLU A 185 -3.14 -8.89 -7.72
N GLY A 186 -2.29 -9.22 -6.73
CA GLY A 186 -0.96 -9.79 -6.94
C GLY A 186 0.11 -8.75 -7.26
N THR A 187 -0.21 -7.46 -7.17
CA THR A 187 0.80 -6.40 -7.37
C THR A 187 1.68 -6.31 -6.14
N SER A 188 2.99 -6.27 -6.36
CA SER A 188 4.00 -6.14 -5.29
C SER A 188 4.54 -4.73 -5.19
N SER A 189 4.83 -4.27 -3.97
CA SER A 189 5.54 -3.02 -3.75
C SER A 189 7.02 -3.13 -4.16
N SER A 190 7.67 -1.98 -4.35
CA SER A 190 9.13 -1.92 -4.21
C SER A 190 9.55 -2.38 -2.80
N PRO A 191 10.74 -2.98 -2.65
CA PRO A 191 11.21 -3.42 -1.35
C PRO A 191 11.62 -2.25 -0.46
N THR A 192 11.30 -2.37 0.82
CA THR A 192 11.84 -1.50 1.89
C THR A 192 12.82 -2.32 2.70
N VAL A 193 13.98 -1.78 3.04
CA VAL A 193 15.04 -2.47 3.80
C VAL A 193 15.44 -1.63 5.02
N HIS A 194 15.55 -2.28 6.18
CA HIS A 194 16.14 -1.73 7.39
C HIS A 194 17.35 -2.56 7.80
N ASN A 195 18.41 -1.89 8.23
CA ASN A 195 19.57 -2.55 8.84
C ASN A 195 19.41 -2.50 10.36
N VAL A 196 19.39 -3.68 10.99
CA VAL A 196 19.11 -3.84 12.42
C VAL A 196 20.30 -4.49 13.09
N ARG A 197 20.68 -3.98 14.26
CA ARG A 197 21.70 -4.62 15.10
C ARG A 197 21.05 -5.66 16.01
N VAL A 198 21.48 -6.91 15.92
CA VAL A 198 21.01 -7.99 16.79
C VAL A 198 22.10 -8.32 17.79
N TYR A 199 21.85 -8.01 19.06
CA TYR A 199 22.77 -8.21 20.19
C TYR A 199 22.67 -9.63 20.72
N VAL A 200 23.80 -10.33 20.84
CA VAL A 200 23.81 -11.79 21.11
C VAL A 200 23.63 -12.17 22.57
N ASN A 201 23.91 -11.26 23.51
CA ASN A 201 23.73 -11.45 24.96
C ASN A 201 24.28 -12.79 25.53
N GLY A 202 25.41 -13.27 24.98
CA GLY A 202 26.01 -14.56 25.38
C GLY A 202 25.25 -15.81 24.92
N ARG A 203 24.31 -15.67 23.99
CA ARG A 203 23.48 -16.75 23.41
C ARG A 203 24.04 -17.20 22.07
N CYS A 204 23.65 -18.40 21.63
CA CYS A 204 24.05 -18.97 20.34
C CYS A 204 25.58 -19.12 20.13
N GLY A 205 26.31 -19.40 21.21
CA GLY A 205 27.74 -19.75 21.17
C GLY A 205 28.72 -18.57 21.24
N TYR A 206 28.34 -17.47 21.91
CA TYR A 206 29.14 -16.24 22.05
C TYR A 206 29.44 -15.84 23.48
#